data_AF-A0A0C3DFU4-F1
#
_entry.id   AF-A0A0C3DFU4-F1
#
_cell.length_a   1.000
_cell.length_b   1.000
_cell.length_c   1.000
_cell.angle_alpha   90.00
_cell.angle_beta   90.00
_cell.angle_gamma   90.00
#
_symmetry.space_group_name_H-M   'P 1'
#
loop_
_entity.id
_entity.type
_entity.pdbx_description
1 polymer ?
#
loop_
_entity_poly.entity_id
_entity_poly.type
_entity_poly.pdbx_seq_one_letter_code
_entity_poly.pdbx_strand_id
1 'polypeptide(L)'
;NTDGSYNFTLKGPIDHALGSDELTLNFPIIATDFDGDTVTEIIPVTIVDDVPTITAVDALNVDEDDLSGVGSDPGGDLFVE
;
A
#
# COMPACT_ATOMS: atom_id res chain seq x y z
N ASN A 1 26.98 8.67 -13.13
CA ASN A 1 28.33 8.27 -13.58
C ASN A 1 28.42 8.45 -15.09
N THR A 2 29.60 8.63 -15.66
CA THR A 2 29.78 8.80 -17.12
C THR A 2 29.46 7.54 -17.93
N ASP A 3 29.18 6.42 -17.25
CA ASP A 3 28.73 5.14 -17.82
C ASP A 3 27.19 5.03 -17.96
N GLY A 4 26.44 6.07 -17.63
CA GLY A 4 24.98 6.07 -17.68
C GLY A 4 24.29 5.38 -16.48
N SER A 5 25.04 4.95 -15.47
CA SER A 5 24.43 4.40 -14.25
C SER A 5 23.79 5.49 -13.40
N TYR A 6 22.59 5.18 -12.90
CA TYR A 6 21.79 6.02 -12.03
C TYR A 6 21.36 5.24 -10.78
N ASN A 7 21.24 5.97 -9.66
CA ASN A 7 20.68 5.45 -8.42
C ASN A 7 19.52 6.35 -8.01
N PHE A 8 18.39 5.74 -7.70
CA PHE A 8 17.23 6.40 -7.15
C PHE A 8 17.05 5.96 -5.69
N THR A 9 16.87 6.92 -4.80
CA THR A 9 16.57 6.66 -3.38
C THR A 9 15.36 7.47 -2.97
N LEU A 10 14.28 6.78 -2.61
CA LEU A 10 13.11 7.41 -1.99
C LEU A 10 13.42 7.70 -0.50
N LYS A 11 13.33 8.96 -0.08
CA LYS A 11 13.69 9.40 1.29
C LYS A 11 12.50 9.52 2.25
N GLY A 12 11.28 9.40 1.75
CA GLY A 12 10.07 9.51 2.53
C GLY A 12 8.85 9.10 1.69
N PRO A 13 7.67 9.03 2.32
CA PRO A 13 6.42 8.81 1.61
C PRO A 13 6.14 9.94 0.63
N ILE A 14 5.45 9.61 -0.45
CA ILE A 14 4.95 10.56 -1.45
C ILE A 14 3.46 10.33 -1.61
N ASP A 15 2.71 11.40 -1.84
CA ASP A 15 1.27 11.30 -2.02
C ASP A 15 0.95 10.81 -3.44
N HIS A 16 0.17 9.74 -3.53
CA HIS A 16 -0.43 9.27 -4.77
C HIS A 16 -1.73 10.04 -5.08
N ALA A 17 -2.13 10.04 -6.36
CA ALA A 17 -3.44 10.54 -6.75
C ALA A 17 -4.55 9.70 -6.10
N LEU A 18 -5.70 10.33 -5.82
CA LEU A 18 -6.84 9.62 -5.22
C LEU A 18 -7.25 8.42 -6.09
N GLY A 19 -7.23 7.22 -5.50
CA GLY A 19 -7.56 5.97 -6.18
C GLY A 19 -6.50 5.47 -7.16
N SER A 20 -5.25 5.95 -7.06
CA SER A 20 -4.10 5.45 -7.82
C SER A 20 -3.09 4.81 -6.89
N ASP A 21 -2.65 3.61 -7.22
CA ASP A 21 -1.58 2.92 -6.52
C ASP A 21 -0.22 3.15 -7.20
N GLU A 22 -0.20 3.89 -8.32
CA GLU A 22 1.03 4.16 -9.07
C GLU A 22 1.28 5.66 -9.20
N LEU A 23 2.56 6.05 -9.06
CA LEU A 23 3.06 7.38 -9.33
C LEU A 23 4.36 7.30 -10.14
N THR A 24 4.36 7.87 -11.34
CA THR A 24 5.56 7.89 -12.20
C THR A 24 6.26 9.25 -12.13
N LEU A 25 7.56 9.23 -11.83
CA LEU A 25 8.44 10.39 -11.83
C LEU A 25 9.35 10.32 -13.06
N ASN A 26 9.30 11.37 -13.90
CA ASN A 26 10.11 11.46 -15.10
C ASN A 26 11.35 12.32 -14.83
N PHE A 27 12.53 11.73 -14.94
CA PHE A 27 13.80 12.43 -14.80
C PHE A 27 14.42 12.67 -16.19
N PRO A 28 14.35 13.90 -16.74
CA PRO A 28 15.00 14.20 -17.99
C PRO A 28 16.52 14.23 -17.81
N ILE A 29 17.23 13.58 -18.71
CA ILE A 29 18.69 13.60 -18.79
C ILE A 29 19.10 14.28 -20.11
N ILE A 30 20.23 14.97 -20.07
CA ILE A 30 20.86 15.57 -21.26
C ILE A 30 22.25 14.98 -21.37
N ALA A 31 22.51 14.27 -22.46
CA ALA A 31 23.84 13.81 -22.82
C ALA A 31 24.44 14.82 -23.82
N THR A 32 25.68 15.21 -23.60
CA THR A 32 26.47 16.04 -24.51
C THR A 32 27.72 15.26 -24.88
N ASP A 33 28.01 15.10 -26.16
CA ASP A 33 29.24 14.44 -26.61
C ASP A 33 30.40 15.45 -26.75
N PHE A 34 31.49 15.05 -27.41
CA PHE A 34 32.70 15.85 -27.48
C PHE A 34 32.60 17.03 -28.45
N ASP A 35 31.82 16.93 -29.53
CA ASP A 35 31.67 18.00 -30.51
C ASP A 35 30.50 18.95 -30.19
N GLY A 36 29.73 18.62 -29.15
CA GLY A 36 28.74 19.50 -28.54
C GLY A 36 27.31 19.17 -28.92
N ASP A 37 27.11 18.07 -29.65
CA ASP A 37 25.79 17.55 -29.93
C ASP A 37 25.13 17.07 -28.63
N THR A 38 23.82 17.36 -28.52
CA THR A 38 23.03 17.01 -27.33
C THR A 38 21.86 16.11 -27.65
N VAL A 39 21.63 15.14 -26.78
CA VAL A 39 20.45 14.27 -26.80
C VAL A 39 19.76 14.34 -25.45
N THR A 40 18.44 14.50 -25.49
CA THR A 40 17.58 14.46 -24.31
C THR A 40 16.84 13.13 -24.25
N GLU A 41 16.90 12.47 -23.09
CA GLU A 41 16.27 11.19 -22.80
C GLU A 41 15.53 11.28 -21.46
N ILE A 42 14.60 10.36 -21.18
CA ILE A 42 13.82 10.36 -19.93
C ILE A 42 14.03 9.03 -19.22
N ILE A 43 14.38 9.10 -17.94
CA ILE A 43 14.39 7.94 -17.04
C ILE A 43 13.08 7.96 -16.24
N PRO A 44 12.09 7.09 -16.57
CA PRO A 44 10.88 6.95 -15.78
C PRO A 44 11.15 6.10 -14.52
N VAL A 45 10.68 6.57 -13.37
CA VAL A 45 10.69 5.84 -12.10
C VAL A 45 9.25 5.72 -11.60
N THR A 46 8.71 4.50 -11.58
CA THR A 46 7.37 4.22 -11.07
C THR A 46 7.44 3.79 -9.61
N ILE A 47 6.73 4.51 -8.75
CA ILE A 47 6.52 4.20 -7.34
C ILE A 47 5.15 3.53 -7.23
N VAL A 48 5.12 2.32 -6.67
CA VAL A 48 3.90 1.54 -6.46
C VAL A 48 3.58 1.55 -4.97
N ASP A 49 2.36 1.98 -4.62
CA ASP A 49 1.80 1.89 -3.28
C ASP A 49 1.38 0.45 -3.00
N ASP A 50 1.54 0.01 -1.75
CA ASP A 50 1.10 -1.32 -1.34
C ASP A 50 -0.31 -1.29 -0.74
N VAL A 51 -0.97 -2.44 -0.77
CA VAL A 51 -2.27 -2.61 -0.13
C VAL A 51 -2.08 -3.51 1.08
N PRO A 52 -2.48 -3.08 2.30
CA PRO A 52 -2.38 -3.94 3.46
C PRO A 52 -3.34 -5.13 3.31
N THR A 53 -2.81 -6.35 3.38
CA THR A 53 -3.60 -7.58 3.36
C THR A 53 -3.88 -8.09 4.77
N ILE A 54 -5.16 -8.25 5.13
CA ILE A 54 -5.56 -8.96 6.35
C ILE A 54 -5.61 -10.46 6.05
N THR A 55 -4.69 -11.22 6.63
CA THR A 55 -4.54 -12.67 6.37
C THR A 55 -5.35 -13.53 7.33
N ALA A 56 -5.63 -13.03 8.54
CA ALA A 56 -6.42 -13.73 9.54
C ALA A 56 -7.13 -12.72 10.44
N VAL A 57 -8.33 -13.08 10.88
CA VAL A 57 -9.09 -12.41 11.93
C VAL A 57 -9.48 -13.46 12.95
N ASP A 58 -9.09 -13.25 14.19
CA ASP A 58 -9.52 -14.09 15.29
C ASP A 58 -10.98 -13.79 15.60
N ALA A 59 -11.83 -14.82 15.55
CA ALA A 59 -13.19 -14.70 16.01
C ALA A 59 -13.18 -14.58 17.54
N LEU A 60 -13.67 -13.46 18.06
CA LEU A 60 -13.94 -13.29 19.48
C LEU A 60 -15.41 -13.61 19.73
N ASN A 61 -15.69 -14.45 20.72
CA ASN A 61 -17.03 -14.64 21.25
C ASN A 61 -17.23 -13.72 22.46
N VAL A 62 -18.41 -13.11 22.54
CA VAL A 62 -18.91 -12.54 23.79
C VAL A 62 -19.81 -13.57 24.44
N ASP A 63 -19.57 -13.83 25.72
CA ASP A 63 -20.45 -14.62 26.56
C ASP A 63 -21.08 -13.69 27.59
N GLU A 64 -22.39 -13.52 27.48
CA GLU A 64 -23.14 -12.58 28.31
C GLU A 64 -24.03 -13.31 29.33
N ASP A 65 -23.94 -14.64 29.44
CA ASP A 65 -24.71 -15.46 30.38
C ASP A 65 -24.47 -15.08 31.85
N ASP A 66 -23.24 -14.66 32.16
CA ASP A 66 -22.80 -14.18 33.47
C ASP A 66 -23.19 -12.72 33.75
N LEU A 67 -23.83 -12.02 32.81
CA LEU A 67 -24.27 -10.63 33.01
C LEU A 67 -25.67 -10.57 33.66
N SER A 68 -25.72 -10.14 34.92
CA SER A 68 -26.97 -10.05 35.67
C SER A 68 -28.02 -9.15 34.99
N GLY A 69 -29.15 -9.72 34.59
CA GLY A 69 -30.37 -8.99 34.22
C GLY A 69 -30.60 -8.74 32.72
N VAL A 70 -29.62 -8.98 31.85
CA VAL A 70 -29.76 -8.72 30.39
C VAL A 70 -29.06 -9.77 29.50
N GLY A 71 -28.31 -10.72 30.06
CA GLY A 71 -27.68 -11.79 29.28
C GLY A 71 -28.68 -12.66 28.52
N SER A 72 -28.39 -12.96 27.25
CA SER A 72 -29.18 -13.91 26.44
C SER A 72 -28.36 -15.17 26.17
N ASP A 73 -28.91 -16.34 26.53
CA ASP A 73 -28.35 -17.65 26.17
C ASP A 73 -28.73 -18.00 24.70
N PRO A 74 -27.75 -18.20 23.78
CA PRO A 74 -28.03 -18.66 22.42
C PRO A 74 -28.46 -20.14 22.34
N GLY A 75 -28.30 -20.88 23.43
CA GLY A 75 -28.37 -22.33 23.51
C GLY A 75 -29.60 -22.87 24.23
N GLY A 76 -30.78 -22.65 23.65
CA GLY A 76 -31.86 -23.63 23.76
C GLY A 76 -33.13 -23.17 24.45
N ASP A 77 -34.11 -22.81 23.62
CA ASP A 77 -35.49 -23.05 23.99
C ASP A 77 -35.86 -24.48 23.59
N LEU A 78 -35.65 -25.43 24.50
CA LEU A 78 -36.34 -26.70 24.42
C LEU A 78 -37.73 -26.51 25.02
N PHE A 79 -38.66 -26.01 24.22
CA PHE A 79 -40.08 -26.12 24.51
C PHE A 79 -40.43 -27.61 24.60
N VAL A 80 -40.66 -28.11 25.81
CA VAL A 80 -41.37 -29.37 26.03
C VAL A 80 -42.79 -28.98 26.43
N GLU A 81 -43.76 -29.31 25.58
CA GLU A 81 -45.21 -29.20 25.86
C GLU A 81 -45.62 -30.12 27.02
#